data_AF-A0A3D2HJR8-F1
#
_entry.id   AF-A0A3D2HJR8-F1
#
_cell.length_a   1.000
_cell.length_b   1.000
_cell.length_c   1.000
_cell.angle_alpha   90.00
_cell.angle_beta   90.00
_cell.angle_gamma   90.00
#
_symmetry.space_group_name_H-M   'P 1'
#
loop_
_entity.id
_entity.type
_entity.pdbx_description
1 polymer ?
#
loop_
_entity_poly.entity_id
_entity_poly.type
_entity_poly.pdbx_seq_one_letter_code
_entity_poly.pdbx_strand_id
1 'polypeptide(L)'
;MDLLRLSQLLISFILLIISVTLHEYGYALAANQCGDPTPSKDGRLTVNPAAHIDLIGTIVFPIICMLLGFSCLFGWGKPQRLQPASYHYPRLLWIILGGFVSNLLLCLLGVLMLTFDGHFTLIVYTLLQINA
;
A
#
# COMPACT_ATOMS: atom_id res chain seq x y z
N MET A 1 -20.16 17.67 -7.30
CA MET A 1 -19.32 16.55 -7.79
C MET A 1 -20.22 15.60 -8.54
N ASP A 2 -19.85 15.19 -9.75
CA ASP A 2 -20.68 14.27 -10.53
C ASP A 2 -20.58 12.85 -9.97
N LEU A 3 -21.64 12.05 -10.12
CA LEU A 3 -21.71 10.68 -9.59
C LEU A 3 -20.54 9.79 -10.03
N LEU A 4 -20.10 9.97 -11.29
CA LEU A 4 -18.95 9.27 -11.86
C LEU A 4 -17.64 9.59 -11.13
N ARG A 5 -17.47 10.85 -10.72
CA ARG A 5 -16.26 11.29 -10.01
C ARG A 5 -16.26 10.78 -8.57
N LEU A 6 -17.42 10.76 -7.94
CA LEU A 6 -17.56 10.21 -6.58
C LEU A 6 -17.26 8.71 -6.55
N SER A 7 -17.79 7.93 -7.51
CA SER A 7 -17.53 6.50 -7.58
C SER A 7 -16.05 6.20 -7.82
N GLN A 8 -15.38 6.96 -8.69
CA GLN A 8 -13.94 6.88 -8.92
C GLN A 8 -13.13 7.10 -7.64
N LEU A 9 -13.43 8.16 -6.87
CA LEU A 9 -12.70 8.45 -5.63
C LEU A 9 -12.91 7.38 -4.56
N LEU A 10 -14.12 6.83 -4.44
CA LEU A 10 -14.39 5.74 -3.50
C LEU A 10 -13.63 4.46 -3.88
N ILE A 11 -13.58 4.13 -5.17
CA ILE A 11 -12.80 2.98 -5.66
C ILE A 11 -11.31 3.19 -5.38
N SER A 12 -10.76 4.37 -5.69
CA SER A 12 -9.37 4.71 -5.38
C SER A 12 -9.06 4.62 -3.89
N PHE A 13 -9.99 5.03 -3.02
CA PHE A 13 -9.77 4.96 -1.57
C PHE A 13 -9.69 3.51 -1.07
N ILE A 14 -10.56 2.63 -1.57
CA ILE A 14 -10.51 1.20 -1.24
C ILE A 14 -9.20 0.59 -1.75
N LEU A 15 -8.79 0.92 -2.98
CA LEU A 15 -7.54 0.46 -3.56
C LEU A 15 -6.31 0.97 -2.83
N LEU A 16 -6.35 2.20 -2.32
CA LEU A 16 -5.30 2.76 -1.46
C LEU A 16 -5.11 1.89 -0.21
N ILE A 17 -6.21 1.55 0.49
CA ILE A 17 -6.16 0.69 1.68
C ILE A 17 -5.56 -0.68 1.35
N ILE A 18 -6.00 -1.30 0.26
CA ILE A 18 -5.50 -2.62 -0.18
C ILE A 18 -4.01 -2.53 -0.51
N SER A 19 -3.61 -1.51 -1.27
CA SER A 19 -2.22 -1.29 -1.69
C SER A 19 -1.29 -1.08 -0.49
N VAL A 20 -1.66 -0.18 0.43
CA VAL A 20 -0.90 0.04 1.68
C VAL A 20 -0.79 -1.26 2.49
N THR A 21 -1.89 -2.00 2.61
CA THR A 21 -1.92 -3.28 3.35
C THR A 21 -0.94 -4.29 2.74
N LEU A 22 -0.96 -4.46 1.42
CA LEU A 22 -0.08 -5.42 0.74
C LEU A 22 1.38 -4.95 0.70
N HIS A 23 1.64 -3.64 0.56
CA HIS A 23 2.97 -3.07 0.66
C HIS A 23 3.61 -3.38 2.02
N GLU A 24 2.91 -3.04 3.10
CA GLU A 24 3.39 -3.24 4.46
C GLU A 24 3.50 -4.73 4.81
N TYR A 25 2.56 -5.56 4.33
CA TYR A 25 2.67 -7.01 4.45
C TYR A 25 3.91 -7.56 3.73
N GLY A 26 4.18 -7.09 2.51
CA GLY A 26 5.37 -7.48 1.73
C GLY A 26 6.68 -7.13 2.43
N TYR A 27 6.74 -5.92 3.00
CA TYR A 27 7.86 -5.48 3.82
C TYR A 27 8.02 -6.37 5.06
N ALA A 28 6.94 -6.64 5.79
CA ALA A 28 6.94 -7.49 6.98
C ALA A 28 7.38 -8.94 6.67
N LEU A 29 6.92 -9.48 5.53
CA LEU A 29 7.27 -10.81 5.06
C LEU A 29 8.76 -10.89 4.72
N ALA A 30 9.28 -9.90 3.97
CA ALA A 30 10.70 -9.84 3.61
C ALA A 30 11.61 -9.65 4.83
N ALA A 31 11.20 -8.82 5.80
CA ALA A 31 11.88 -8.65 7.09
C ALA A 31 11.95 -9.97 7.88
N ASN A 32 10.83 -10.67 7.99
CA ASN A 32 10.80 -11.97 8.67
C ASN A 32 11.69 -13.02 7.96
N GLN A 33 11.71 -13.03 6.63
CA GLN A 33 12.60 -13.90 5.86
C GLN A 33 14.09 -13.52 5.99
N CYS A 34 14.40 -12.23 6.14
CA CYS A 34 15.75 -11.74 6.41
C CYS A 34 16.22 -11.99 7.86
N GLY A 35 15.38 -12.65 8.69
CA GLY A 35 15.69 -13.02 10.06
C GLY A 35 15.30 -11.98 11.11
N ASP A 36 14.48 -10.98 10.75
CA ASP A 36 13.91 -10.03 11.71
C ASP A 36 12.52 -10.49 12.17
N PRO A 37 12.38 -11.05 13.38
CA PRO A 37 11.07 -11.50 13.86
C PRO A 37 10.18 -10.34 14.35
N THR A 38 10.64 -9.08 14.32
CA THR A 38 9.91 -7.94 14.91
C THR A 38 8.55 -7.72 14.26
N PRO A 39 8.41 -7.67 12.92
CA PRO A 39 7.09 -7.50 12.30
C PRO A 39 6.11 -8.62 12.63
N SER A 40 6.61 -9.86 12.79
CA SER A 40 5.79 -11.00 13.21
C SER A 40 5.31 -10.84 14.65
N LYS A 41 6.21 -10.46 15.58
CA LYS A 41 5.87 -10.19 16.99
C LYS A 41 4.91 -9.02 17.17
N ASP A 42 5.03 -8.00 16.32
CA ASP A 42 4.14 -6.84 16.30
C ASP A 42 2.79 -7.12 15.62
N GLY A 43 2.55 -8.37 15.18
CA GLY A 43 1.31 -8.78 14.52
C GLY A 43 1.13 -8.21 13.11
N ARG A 44 2.22 -7.81 12.45
CA ARG A 44 2.22 -7.21 11.10
C ARG A 44 2.35 -8.23 9.97
N LEU A 45 2.66 -9.48 10.27
CA LEU A 45 2.66 -10.56 9.28
C LEU A 45 1.22 -11.06 9.01
N THR A 46 0.38 -10.17 8.51
CA THR A 46 -1.04 -10.42 8.20
C THR A 46 -1.49 -9.54 7.05
N VAL A 47 -2.47 -10.01 6.27
CA VAL A 47 -3.14 -9.22 5.22
C VAL A 47 -4.36 -8.46 5.75
N ASN A 48 -4.55 -8.41 7.07
CA ASN A 48 -5.61 -7.63 7.70
C ASN A 48 -5.27 -6.11 7.63
N PRO A 49 -6.06 -5.27 6.94
CA PRO A 49 -5.79 -3.84 6.84
C PRO A 49 -5.68 -3.13 8.18
N ALA A 50 -6.44 -3.58 9.18
CA ALA A 50 -6.42 -2.98 10.52
C ALA A 50 -5.04 -3.03 11.19
N ALA A 51 -4.18 -3.98 10.79
CA ALA A 51 -2.82 -4.08 11.29
C ALA A 51 -1.86 -3.05 10.65
N HIS A 52 -2.23 -2.45 9.52
CA HIS A 52 -1.35 -1.63 8.68
C HIS A 52 -1.82 -0.18 8.51
N ILE A 53 -3.08 0.11 8.82
CA ILE A 53 -3.64 1.46 8.73
C ILE A 53 -2.98 2.42 9.72
N ASP A 54 -2.57 3.58 9.21
CA ASP A 54 -2.35 4.79 10.00
C ASP A 54 -3.61 5.68 9.89
N LEU A 55 -4.18 6.08 11.02
CA LEU A 55 -5.39 6.91 11.04
C LEU A 55 -5.17 8.23 10.29
N ILE A 56 -3.97 8.82 10.41
CA ILE A 56 -3.65 10.07 9.73
C ILE A 56 -3.39 9.80 8.24
N GLY A 57 -2.43 8.91 7.95
CA GLY A 57 -1.98 8.65 6.59
C GLY A 57 -2.98 7.92 5.69
N THR A 58 -3.73 6.96 6.21
CA THR A 58 -4.61 6.09 5.41
C THR A 58 -6.07 6.56 5.42
N ILE A 59 -6.49 7.39 6.38
CA ILE A 59 -7.90 7.83 6.49
C ILE A 59 -8.01 9.35 6.36
N VAL A 60 -7.43 10.12 7.28
CA VAL A 60 -7.61 11.57 7.32
C VAL A 60 -7.03 12.24 6.08
N PHE A 61 -5.81 11.87 5.68
CA PHE A 61 -5.12 12.51 4.57
C PHE A 61 -5.83 12.30 3.22
N PRO A 62 -6.26 11.07 2.83
CA PRO A 62 -7.05 10.86 1.62
C PRO A 62 -8.39 11.62 1.64
N ILE A 63 -9.07 11.71 2.78
CA ILE A 63 -10.32 12.47 2.89
C ILE A 63 -10.06 13.96 2.61
N ILE A 64 -8.99 14.53 3.16
CA ILE A 64 -8.59 15.90 2.86
C ILE A 64 -8.29 16.06 1.36
N CYS A 65 -7.59 15.09 0.74
CA CYS A 65 -7.35 15.11 -0.71
C CYS A 65 -8.65 15.15 -1.52
N MET A 66 -9.66 14.36 -1.13
CA MET A 66 -10.98 14.38 -1.77
C MET A 66 -11.68 15.73 -1.62
N LEU A 67 -11.66 16.31 -0.42
CA LEU A 67 -12.30 17.60 -0.12
C LEU A 67 -11.65 18.76 -0.88
N LEU A 68 -10.33 18.72 -1.04
CA LEU A 68 -9.57 19.70 -1.83
C LEU A 68 -9.71 19.48 -3.34
N GLY A 69 -10.42 18.43 -3.77
CA GLY A 69 -10.70 18.15 -5.17
C GLY A 69 -9.51 17.58 -5.94
N PHE A 70 -8.50 17.03 -5.26
CA PHE A 70 -7.43 16.31 -5.94
C PHE A 70 -7.99 15.08 -6.67
N SER A 71 -7.49 14.85 -7.88
CA SER A 71 -7.84 13.67 -8.68
C SER A 71 -7.09 12.42 -8.23
N CYS A 72 -6.09 12.59 -7.35
CA CYS A 72 -5.27 11.52 -6.80
C CYS A 72 -5.39 11.47 -5.28
N LEU A 73 -5.39 10.25 -4.74
CA LEU A 73 -5.38 9.99 -3.31
C LEU A 73 -4.01 9.47 -2.93
N PHE A 74 -3.41 10.13 -1.95
CA PHE A 74 -2.15 9.72 -1.35
C PHE A 74 -2.42 9.23 0.06
N GLY A 75 -1.61 8.28 0.51
CA GLY A 75 -1.66 7.79 1.88
C GLY A 75 -0.49 6.87 2.16
N TRP A 76 -0.19 6.71 3.45
CA TRP A 76 0.86 5.84 3.94
C TRP A 76 0.32 4.92 5.03
N GLY A 77 1.03 3.80 5.25
CA GLY A 77 0.76 2.85 6.30
C GLY A 77 1.39 3.24 7.63
N LYS A 78 1.04 2.51 8.68
CA LYS A 78 1.61 2.67 10.01
C LYS A 78 3.06 2.16 10.01
N PRO A 79 4.07 3.01 10.32
CA PRO A 79 5.47 2.66 10.18
C PRO A 79 5.84 1.42 11.00
N GLN A 80 6.62 0.53 10.37
CA GLN A 80 7.14 -0.68 11.00
C GLN A 80 8.49 -0.45 11.67
N ARG A 81 8.73 -1.21 12.72
CA ARG A 81 10.01 -1.21 13.43
C ARG A 81 10.82 -2.41 12.96
N LEU A 82 12.04 -2.15 12.50
CA LEU A 82 13.04 -3.18 12.26
C LEU A 82 14.05 -3.20 13.39
N GLN A 83 14.63 -4.36 13.64
CA GLN A 83 15.79 -4.49 14.51
C GLN A 83 17.02 -3.87 13.85
N PRO A 84 17.90 -3.19 14.63
CA PRO A 84 19.15 -2.65 14.10
C PRO A 84 20.05 -3.68 13.43
N ALA A 85 20.00 -4.94 13.89
CA ALA A 85 20.72 -6.06 13.28
C ALA A 85 20.28 -6.36 11.82
N SER A 86 19.09 -5.94 11.44
CA SER A 86 18.51 -6.11 10.09
C SER A 86 18.99 -5.06 9.10
N TYR A 87 19.64 -3.97 9.55
CA TYR A 87 20.12 -2.88 8.69
C TYR A 87 21.41 -3.19 7.90
N HIS A 88 21.82 -4.45 7.84
CA HIS A 88 22.98 -4.85 7.04
C HIS A 88 22.67 -4.86 5.53
N TYR A 89 23.60 -4.40 4.71
CA TYR A 89 23.38 -3.96 3.33
C TYR A 89 23.23 -5.06 2.24
N PRO A 90 22.78 -6.28 2.56
CA PRO A 90 21.89 -6.94 1.58
C PRO A 90 20.48 -7.14 2.14
N ARG A 91 20.34 -7.34 3.45
CA ARG A 91 19.06 -7.65 4.09
C ARG A 91 18.12 -6.46 3.98
N LEU A 92 18.61 -5.26 4.29
CA LEU A 92 17.79 -4.04 4.22
C LEU A 92 17.22 -3.81 2.81
N LEU A 93 18.01 -4.10 1.77
CA LEU A 93 17.57 -3.96 0.38
C LEU A 93 16.42 -4.93 0.08
N TRP A 94 16.54 -6.21 0.47
CA TRP A 94 15.46 -7.19 0.29
C TRP A 94 14.18 -6.81 1.02
N ILE A 95 14.32 -6.23 2.22
CA ILE A 95 13.18 -5.78 3.02
C ILE A 95 12.42 -4.65 2.32
N ILE A 96 13.14 -3.62 1.87
CA ILE A 96 12.55 -2.48 1.14
C ILE A 96 11.91 -2.96 -0.17
N LEU A 97 12.59 -3.86 -0.90
CA LEU A 97 12.05 -4.43 -2.13
C LEU A 97 10.79 -5.26 -1.90
N GLY A 98 10.58 -5.84 -0.71
CA GLY A 98 9.37 -6.62 -0.40
C GLY A 98 8.08 -5.82 -0.57
N GLY A 99 8.05 -4.57 -0.10
CA GLY A 99 6.90 -3.68 -0.29
C GLY A 99 6.71 -3.28 -1.75
N PHE A 100 7.80 -2.89 -2.42
CA PHE A 100 7.79 -2.54 -3.85
C PHE A 100 7.27 -3.68 -4.74
N VAL A 101 7.78 -4.90 -4.55
CA VAL A 101 7.38 -6.09 -5.32
C VAL A 101 5.90 -6.42 -5.09
N SER A 102 5.38 -6.23 -3.87
CA SER A 102 3.97 -6.50 -3.56
C SER A 102 3.03 -5.56 -4.33
N ASN A 103 3.35 -4.27 -4.39
CA ASN A 103 2.59 -3.31 -5.18
C ASN A 103 2.75 -3.54 -6.69
N LEU A 104 3.94 -3.94 -7.14
CA LEU A 104 4.16 -4.29 -8.54
C LEU A 104 3.32 -5.50 -8.97
N LEU A 105 3.23 -6.54 -8.13
CA LEU A 105 2.36 -7.68 -8.38
C LEU A 105 0.88 -7.29 -8.38
N LEU A 106 0.45 -6.41 -7.47
CA LEU A 106 -0.91 -5.89 -7.45
C LEU A 106 -1.23 -5.11 -8.74
N CYS A 107 -0.26 -4.31 -9.23
CA CYS A 107 -0.38 -3.60 -10.50
C CYS A 107 -0.48 -4.57 -11.68
N LEU A 108 0.37 -5.60 -11.73
CA LEU A 108 0.34 -6.64 -12.77
C LEU A 108 -0.99 -7.40 -12.77
N LEU A 109 -1.52 -7.75 -11.60
CA LEU A 109 -2.83 -8.39 -11.47
C LEU A 109 -3.95 -7.48 -11.97
N GLY A 110 -3.90 -6.18 -11.63
CA GLY A 110 -4.81 -5.18 -12.18
C GLY A 110 -4.74 -5.15 -13.71
N VAL A 111 -3.52 -5.11 -14.26
CA VAL A 111 -3.28 -5.18 -15.71
C VAL A 111 -3.80 -6.49 -16.32
N LEU A 112 -3.69 -7.64 -15.66
CA LEU A 112 -4.22 -8.89 -16.23
C LEU A 112 -5.76 -8.92 -16.26
N MET A 113 -6.40 -8.26 -15.29
CA MET A 113 -7.86 -8.10 -15.23
C MET A 113 -8.41 -7.07 -16.24
N LEU A 114 -7.53 -6.45 -17.05
CA LEU A 114 -7.83 -5.41 -18.06
C LEU A 114 -8.80 -5.79 -19.16
N THR A 115 -9.10 -7.07 -19.33
CA THR A 115 -9.93 -7.53 -20.44
C THR A 115 -11.38 -7.05 -20.37
N PHE A 116 -11.77 -6.23 -19.38
CA PHE A 116 -13.18 -5.95 -19.09
C PHE A 116 -13.70 -4.50 -18.93
N ASP A 117 -12.95 -3.41 -18.62
CA ASP A 117 -13.53 -2.03 -18.71
C ASP A 117 -12.62 -0.81 -18.40
N GLY A 118 -13.04 0.39 -18.87
CA GLY A 118 -12.30 1.68 -18.93
C GLY A 118 -12.16 2.53 -17.64
N HIS A 119 -12.51 2.03 -16.45
CA HIS A 119 -12.24 2.71 -15.17
C HIS A 119 -10.76 2.59 -14.69
N PHE A 120 -9.90 2.12 -15.59
CA PHE A 120 -8.65 1.45 -15.30
C PHE A 120 -7.43 2.34 -15.05
N THR A 121 -7.33 3.48 -15.72
CA THR A 121 -6.20 4.40 -15.56
C THR A 121 -6.03 4.79 -14.09
N LEU A 122 -7.14 5.04 -13.40
CA LEU A 122 -7.14 5.43 -12.00
C LEU A 122 -6.54 4.37 -11.06
N ILE A 123 -6.72 3.07 -11.35
CA ILE A 123 -6.20 1.95 -10.55
C ILE A 123 -4.68 1.94 -10.63
N VAL A 124 -4.13 1.93 -11.84
CA VAL A 124 -2.67 1.93 -12.07
C VAL A 124 -2.02 3.17 -11.47
N TYR A 125 -2.65 4.36 -11.63
CA TYR A 125 -2.14 5.60 -11.04
C TYR A 125 -2.16 5.57 -9.50
N THR A 126 -3.21 5.01 -8.87
CA THR A 126 -3.30 4.91 -7.41
C THR A 126 -2.24 3.95 -6.85
N LEU A 127 -1.98 2.84 -7.56
CA LEU A 127 -0.99 1.84 -7.15
C LEU A 127 0.47 2.32 -7.28
N LEU A 128 0.78 3.11 -8.31
CA LEU A 128 2.11 3.68 -8.50
C LEU A 128 2.47 4.77 -7.45
N GLN A 129 1.47 5.42 -6.87
CA GLN A 129 1.68 6.52 -5.93
C GLN A 129 2.05 6.07 -4.50
N ILE A 130 1.87 4.79 -4.17
CA ILE A 130 2.08 4.22 -2.82
C ILE A 130 3.42 3.44 -2.77
N ASN A 131 4.38 3.80 -3.62
CA ASN A 131 5.71 3.18 -3.65
C ASN A 131 6.77 3.99 -2.87
N ALA A 132 6.36 4.73 -1.84
CA ALA A 132 7.27 5.48 -0.97
C ALA A 132 8.01 4.56 0.02
#